data_AF-A0A4R1RE00-F1
#
_entry.id   AF-A0A4R1RE00-F1
#
_cell.length_a   1.000
_cell.length_b   1.000
_cell.length_c   1.000
_cell.angle_alpha   90.00
_cell.angle_beta   90.00
_cell.angle_gamma   90.00
#
_symmetry.space_group_name_H-M   'P 1'
#
loop_
_entity.id
_entity.type
_entity.pdbx_description
1 polymer ?
#
loop_
_entity_poly.entity_id
_entity_poly.type
_entity_poly.pdbx_seq_one_letter_code
_entity_poly.pdbx_strand_id
1 'polypeptide(L)' 'MTQLGLYFAKKSINRSDVSRKTGISKTRLSELANNLNTQLKVKELYLISLAVDEDPGELLKEVCKDLKLPIEKAY' A
#
# COMPACT_ATOMS: atom_id res chain seq x y z
N MET A 1 -12.11 0.11 -2.13
CA MET A 1 -10.94 0.06 -1.23
C MET A 1 -9.80 -0.62 -1.99
N THR A 2 -8.60 -0.07 -1.94
CA THR A 2 -7.41 -0.64 -2.60
C THR A 2 -6.89 -1.86 -1.84
N GLN A 3 -5.97 -2.62 -2.45
CA GLN A 3 -5.28 -3.71 -1.74
C GLN A 3 -4.54 -3.20 -0.50
N LEU A 4 -3.97 -1.99 -0.54
CA LEU A 4 -3.36 -1.35 0.63
C LEU A 4 -4.39 -1.06 1.74
N GLY A 5 -5.59 -0.59 1.38
CA GLY A 5 -6.65 -0.36 2.36
C GLY A 5 -7.15 -1.65 3.02
N LEU A 6 -7.31 -2.71 2.23
CA LEU A 6 -7.62 -4.05 2.74
C LEU A 6 -6.50 -4.60 3.63
N TYR A 7 -5.25 -4.35 3.27
CA TYR A 7 -4.08 -4.71 4.07
C TYR A 7 -4.11 -4.05 5.45
N PHE A 8 -4.37 -2.74 5.49
CA PHE A 8 -4.50 -1.99 6.74
C PHE A 8 -5.65 -2.51 7.61
N ALA A 9 -6.78 -2.86 7.00
CA ALA A 9 -7.91 -3.44 7.72
C ALA A 9 -7.58 -4.84 8.27
N LYS A 10 -6.98 -5.72 7.46
CA LYS A 10 -6.62 -7.10 7.82
C LYS A 10 -5.62 -7.15 8.97
N LYS A 11 -4.63 -6.25 8.98
CA LYS A 11 -3.58 -6.20 10.01
C LYS A 11 -3.87 -5.21 11.15
N SER A 12 -5.08 -4.64 11.20
CA SER A 12 -5.48 -3.63 12.20
C SER A 12 -4.49 -2.46 12.33
N ILE A 13 -3.93 -2.03 11.20
CA ILE A 13 -2.91 -0.98 11.15
C ILE A 13 -3.57 0.39 11.38
N ASN A 14 -3.08 1.11 12.39
CA ASN A 14 -3.55 2.45 12.69
C ASN A 14 -2.96 3.49 11.72
N ARG A 15 -3.78 4.02 10.82
CA ARG A 15 -3.41 5.08 9.87
C ARG A 15 -2.84 6.33 10.54
N SER A 16 -3.27 6.65 11.77
CA SER A 16 -2.72 7.80 12.50
C SER A 16 -1.27 7.57 12.94
N ASP A 17 -0.91 6.34 13.26
CA ASP A 17 0.45 6.00 13.71
C ASP A 17 1.40 5.88 12.51
N VAL A 18 0.93 5.28 11.42
CA VAL A 18 1.66 5.30 10.14
C VAL A 18 1.90 6.74 9.67
N SER A 19 0.91 7.63 9.76
CA SER A 19 1.08 9.04 9.40
C SER A 19 2.19 9.73 10.20
N ARG A 20 2.24 9.48 11.52
CA ARG A 20 3.27 10.03 12.40
C ARG A 20 4.67 9.49 12.11
N LYS A 21 4.80 8.18 11.88
CA LYS A 21 6.11 7.54 11.59
C LYS A 21 6.64 7.88 10.20
N THR A 22 5.76 7.94 9.19
CA THR A 22 6.17 8.11 7.77
C THR A 22 6.19 9.55 7.30
N GLY A 23 5.55 10.47 8.02
CA GLY A 23 5.33 11.85 7.58
C GLY A 23 4.28 11.97 6.45
N ILE A 24 3.65 10.87 6.04
CA ILE A 24 2.57 10.88 5.04
C ILE A 24 1.31 11.42 5.72
N SER A 25 0.61 12.36 5.08
CA SER A 25 -0.62 12.93 5.67
C SER A 25 -1.73 11.87 5.79
N LYS A 26 -2.59 12.03 6.80
CA LYS A 26 -3.76 11.16 6.99
C LYS A 26 -4.69 11.15 5.76
N THR A 27 -4.83 12.30 5.10
CA THR A 27 -5.59 12.44 3.86
C THR A 27 -5.00 11.59 2.74
N ARG A 28 -3.68 11.68 2.53
CA ARG A 28 -2.97 10.88 1.52
C ARG A 28 -3.07 9.38 1.79
N LEU A 29 -2.90 8.95 3.04
CA LEU A 29 -3.11 7.54 3.42
C LEU A 29 -4.54 7.09 3.18
N SER A 30 -5.53 7.97 3.39
CA SER A 30 -6.94 7.67 3.09
C SER A 30 -7.19 7.53 1.60
N GLU A 31 -6.62 8.40 0.77
CA GLU A 31 -6.67 8.29 -0.69
C GLU A 31 -6.04 6.99 -1.16
N LEU A 32 -4.82 6.68 -0.71
CA LEU A 32 -4.11 5.44 -1.04
C LEU A 32 -4.87 4.18 -0.64
N ALA A 33 -5.63 4.22 0.46
CA ALA A 33 -6.44 3.10 0.94
C ALA A 33 -7.79 2.97 0.22
N ASN A 34 -8.40 4.07 -0.24
CA ASN A 34 -9.78 4.08 -0.70
C ASN A 34 -9.96 4.30 -2.21
N ASN A 35 -9.03 5.02 -2.85
CA ASN A 35 -9.13 5.43 -4.25
C ASN A 35 -8.28 4.54 -5.15
N LEU A 36 -8.94 3.73 -6.00
CA LEU A 36 -8.29 2.82 -6.94
C LEU A 36 -7.47 3.55 -8.03
N ASN A 37 -7.78 4.81 -8.32
CA ASN A 37 -7.03 5.62 -9.29
C ASN A 37 -5.78 6.28 -8.70
N THR A 38 -5.60 6.19 -7.37
CA THR A 38 -4.42 6.78 -6.73
C THR A 38 -3.24 5.83 -6.85
N GLN A 39 -2.16 6.32 -7.45
CA GLN A 39 -0.91 5.56 -7.54
C GLN A 39 -0.16 5.61 -6.20
N LEU A 40 0.12 4.43 -5.66
CA LEU A 40 1.03 4.23 -4.53
C LEU A 40 2.47 4.29 -5.04
N LYS A 41 3.25 5.27 -4.55
CA LYS A 41 4.66 5.39 -4.91
C LYS A 41 5.49 4.38 -4.11
N VAL A 42 6.58 3.89 -4.70
CA VAL A 42 7.53 2.98 -4.04
C VAL A 42 8.06 3.57 -2.73
N LYS A 43 8.36 4.88 -2.70
CA LYS A 43 8.78 5.59 -1.48
C LYS A 43 7.72 5.55 -0.38
N GLU A 44 6.45 5.74 -0.74
CA GLU A 44 5.34 5.69 0.22
C GLU A 44 5.18 4.27 0.76
N LEU A 45 5.22 3.26 -0.12
CA LEU A 45 5.17 1.85 0.26
C LEU A 45 6.29 1.48 1.22
N TYR A 46 7.54 1.86 0.91
CA TYR A 46 8.70 1.53 1.72
C TYR A 46 8.65 2.18 3.11
N LEU A 47 8.21 3.45 3.20
CA LEU A 47 8.04 4.09 4.49
C LEU A 47 6.91 3.43 5.30
N ILE A 48 5.81 3.06 4.64
CA ILE A 48 4.69 2.37 5.28
C ILE A 48 5.15 1.03 5.85
N SER A 49 5.89 0.22 5.08
CA SER A 49 6.39 -1.08 5.55
C SER A 49 7.30 -0.93 6.77
N LEU A 50 8.21 0.05 6.74
CA LEU A 50 9.04 0.36 7.91
C LEU A 50 8.21 0.83 9.12
N ALA A 51 7.12 1.57 8.90
CA ALA A 51 6.28 2.07 9.98
C ALA A 51 5.46 0.96 10.67
N VAL A 52 5.15 -0.11 9.94
CA VAL A 52 4.41 -1.27 10.44
C VAL A 52 5.33 -2.43 10.84
N ASP A 53 6.64 -2.22 10.81
CA ASP A 53 7.69 -3.20 11.14
C ASP A 53 7.59 -4.48 10.30
N GLU A 54 7.34 -4.32 8.98
CA GLU A 54 7.25 -5.43 8.03
C GLU A 54 8.19 -5.27 6.84
N ASP A 55 8.48 -6.39 6.20
CA ASP A 55 9.31 -6.39 5.01
C ASP A 55 8.62 -5.65 3.85
N PRO A 56 9.29 -4.68 3.22
CA PRO A 56 8.74 -3.96 2.07
C PRO A 56 8.37 -4.88 0.89
N GLY A 57 9.09 -5.98 0.71
CA GLY A 57 8.82 -6.97 -0.33
C GLY A 57 7.55 -7.78 -0.07
N GLU A 58 7.26 -8.11 1.18
CA GLU A 58 5.98 -8.73 1.55
C GLU A 58 4.80 -7.79 1.32
N LEU A 59 4.92 -6.53 1.77
CA LEU A 59 3.88 -5.52 1.54
C LEU A 59 3.65 -5.32 0.03
N LEU A 60 4.72 -5.24 -0.76
CA LEU A 60 4.65 -5.11 -2.21
C LEU A 60 3.90 -6.28 -2.84
N LYS A 61 4.26 -7.53 -2.49
CA LYS A 61 3.59 -8.72 -3.02
C LYS A 61 2.10 -8.75 -2.69
N GLU A 62 1.71 -8.34 -1.48
CA GLU A 62 0.30 -8.29 -1.10
C GLU A 62 -0.47 -7.17 -1.81
N VAL A 63 0.12 -5.98 -1.95
CA VAL A 63 -0.53 -4.85 -2.62
C VAL A 63 -0.63 -5.10 -4.14
N CYS A 64 0.34 -5.78 -4.72
CA CYS A 64 0.46 -6.03 -6.16
C CYS A 64 -0.01 -7.42 -6.61
N LYS A 65 -0.58 -8.25 -5.73
CA LYS A 65 -0.93 -9.66 -6.04
C LYS A 65 -1.85 -9.84 -7.25
N ASP A 66 -2.69 -8.86 -7.53
CA ASP A 66 -3.66 -8.91 -8.64
C ASP A 66 -3.11 -8.27 -9.92
N LEU A 67 -1.90 -7.70 -9.89
CA LEU A 67 -1.28 -7.12 -11.08
C LEU A 67 -0.85 -8.24 -12.02
N LYS A 68 -1.39 -8.19 -13.23
CA LYS A 68 -1.02 -9.07 -14.33
C LYS A 68 -0.47 -8.25 -15.47
N LEU A 69 0.43 -8.86 -16.24
CA LEU A 69 0.89 -8.26 -17.48
C LEU A 69 -0.31 -8.17 -18.45
N PRO A 70 -0.54 -7.02 -19.10
CA PRO A 70 -1.66 -6.86 -20.03
C PRO A 70 -1.49 -7.63 -21.34
N ILE A 71 -0.31 -8.22 -21.59
CA ILE A 71 0.02 -8.95 -22.80
C ILE A 71 0.63 -10.30 -22.42
N GLU A 72 -0.24 -11.29 -22.22
CA GLU A 72 0.14 -12.69 -22.39
C GLU A 72 -0.34 -13.10 -23.80
N LYS A 73 0.17 -12.41 -24.82
CA LYS A 73 -0.03 -12.85 -26.22
C LYS A 73 1.17 -13.69 -26.61
N ALA A 74 0.86 -14.99 -26.76
CA ALA A 74 1.58 -16.02 -27.49
C ALA A 74 2.64 -15.46 -28.44
N TYR A 75 3.90 -15.78 -28.13
CA TYR A 75 4.94 -15.94 -29.13
C TYR A 75 5.01 -17.42 -29.51
#